data_AF-A0A348DK73-F1
#
_entry.id   AF-A0A348DK73-F1
#
_cell.length_a   1.000
_cell.length_b   1.000
_cell.length_c   1.000
_cell.angle_alpha   90.00
_cell.angle_beta   90.00
_cell.angle_gamma   90.00
#
_symmetry.space_group_name_H-M   'P 1'
#
loop_
_entity.id
_entity.type
_entity.pdbx_description
1 polymer ?
#
loop_
_entity_poly.entity_id
_entity_poly.type
_entity_poly.pdbx_seq_one_letter_code
_entity_poly.pdbx_strand_id
1 'polypeptide(L)'
;MDNKGLLIAGASLAAGLTMGRMRVPEIEELEHFGARGAASGRQFDPEKAGGPIENLTTDGVNITHEGIAIVEKHISRFDHDPANDVMIGRLKNIAKGEMPPEQVDLNYYTHECREYQRYCNLGWEAGEPDGVAGYYMWNNAHTATLEDFKLKDGDLFHPDALK
;
A
#
# COMPACT_ATOMS: atom_id res chain seq x y z
N MET A 1 -48.75 -3.58 12.41
CA MET A 1 -48.32 -4.24 13.65
C MET A 1 -48.08 -5.70 13.31
N ASP A 2 -46.85 -6.11 13.57
CA ASP A 2 -46.34 -7.47 13.78
C ASP A 2 -46.53 -8.48 12.67
N ASN A 3 -45.44 -8.82 11.98
CA ASN A 3 -45.28 -10.19 11.52
C ASN A 3 -43.90 -10.72 11.89
N LYS A 4 -43.94 -11.78 12.70
CA LYS A 4 -42.82 -12.44 13.36
C LYS A 4 -42.09 -13.33 12.36
N GLY A 5 -40.78 -13.45 12.57
CA GLY A 5 -39.90 -14.29 11.77
C GLY A 5 -40.28 -15.76 11.77
N LEU A 6 -39.91 -16.44 10.69
CA LEU A 6 -39.99 -17.89 10.56
C LEU A 6 -38.60 -18.41 10.20
N LEU A 7 -37.96 -19.01 11.21
CA LEU A 7 -36.79 -19.87 11.08
C LEU A 7 -37.23 -21.17 10.41
N ILE A 8 -36.65 -21.50 9.25
CA ILE A 8 -36.77 -22.84 8.67
C ILE A 8 -35.65 -23.71 9.24
N ALA A 9 -36.02 -24.52 10.21
CA ALA A 9 -35.24 -25.69 10.62
C ALA A 9 -35.54 -26.84 9.66
N GLY A 10 -34.56 -27.19 8.82
CA GLY A 10 -34.61 -28.39 7.98
C GLY A 10 -33.69 -29.46 8.57
N ALA A 11 -34.26 -30.42 9.28
CA ALA A 11 -33.59 -31.63 9.71
C ALA A 11 -33.35 -32.56 8.52
N SER A 12 -32.19 -33.21 8.44
CA SER A 12 -32.04 -34.44 7.67
C SER A 12 -30.95 -35.35 8.23
N LEU A 13 -31.45 -36.36 8.96
CA LEU A 13 -31.05 -37.77 8.99
C LEU A 13 -29.55 -38.09 9.11
N ALA A 14 -29.17 -38.47 10.32
CA ALA A 14 -28.00 -39.30 10.57
C ALA A 14 -28.22 -40.71 10.03
N ALA A 15 -27.38 -41.14 9.10
CA ALA A 15 -27.10 -42.55 8.83
C ALA A 15 -25.63 -42.80 9.21
N GLY A 16 -25.42 -43.41 10.37
CA GLY A 16 -24.12 -43.87 10.79
C GLY A 16 -23.84 -45.26 10.23
N LEU A 17 -22.75 -45.40 9.47
CA LEU A 17 -21.99 -46.65 9.45
C LEU A 17 -20.50 -46.33 9.36
N THR A 18 -19.78 -46.94 10.29
CA THR A 18 -18.37 -46.79 10.62
C THR A 18 -17.45 -47.24 9.50
N MET A 19 -16.44 -46.43 9.14
CA MET A 19 -15.01 -46.80 9.07
C MET A 19 -14.19 -45.66 8.45
N GLY A 20 -13.06 -45.34 9.11
CA GLY A 20 -12.08 -44.37 8.63
C GLY A 20 -12.11 -43.04 9.40
N ARG A 21 -11.32 -42.94 10.46
CA ARG A 21 -11.01 -41.67 11.13
C ARG A 21 -10.14 -40.85 10.18
N MET A 22 -10.74 -40.20 9.18
CA MET A 22 -10.07 -39.10 8.49
C MET A 22 -9.89 -38.00 9.53
N ARG A 23 -8.65 -37.84 10.00
CA ARG A 23 -8.22 -36.58 10.59
C ARG A 23 -8.48 -35.54 9.50
N VAL A 24 -9.48 -34.70 9.72
CA VAL A 24 -9.55 -33.41 9.05
C VAL A 24 -8.23 -32.73 9.45
N PRO A 25 -7.32 -32.45 8.50
CA PRO A 25 -6.19 -31.61 8.83
C PRO A 25 -6.77 -30.32 9.38
N GLU A 26 -6.22 -29.88 10.51
CA GLU A 26 -6.27 -28.48 10.92
C GLU A 26 -6.15 -27.62 9.66
N ILE A 27 -7.10 -26.71 9.44
CA ILE A 27 -7.09 -25.82 8.30
C ILE A 27 -5.76 -25.09 8.38
N GLU A 28 -4.78 -25.56 7.60
CA GLU A 28 -3.56 -24.84 7.29
C GLU A 28 -4.04 -23.46 6.87
N GLU A 29 -3.67 -22.43 7.65
CA GLU A 29 -3.99 -21.04 7.34
C GLU A 29 -3.79 -20.86 5.84
N LEU A 30 -4.87 -20.56 5.13
CA LEU A 30 -4.83 -20.30 3.69
C LEU A 30 -3.66 -19.34 3.45
N GLU A 31 -2.59 -19.88 2.85
CA GLU A 31 -1.46 -19.09 2.38
C GLU A 31 -2.08 -17.98 1.54
N HIS A 32 -2.01 -16.75 2.04
CA HIS A 32 -2.53 -15.61 1.31
C HIS A 32 -1.62 -15.44 0.09
N PHE A 33 -2.02 -16.00 -1.05
CA PHE A 33 -1.39 -15.70 -2.32
C PHE A 33 -1.68 -14.23 -2.63
N GLY A 34 -0.76 -13.35 -2.23
CA GLY A 34 -0.83 -11.93 -2.53
C GLY A 34 -1.03 -11.73 -4.04
N ALA A 35 -1.79 -10.70 -4.40
CA ALA A 35 -1.89 -10.28 -5.78
C ALA A 35 -0.50 -9.87 -6.27
N ARG A 36 -0.15 -10.26 -7.50
CA ARG A 36 1.02 -9.71 -8.18
C ARG A 36 0.60 -8.42 -8.87
N GLY A 37 1.18 -7.29 -8.46
CA GLY A 37 0.97 -5.99 -9.08
C GLY A 37 1.25 -6.05 -10.58
N ALA A 38 0.35 -5.49 -11.38
CA ALA A 38 0.43 -5.56 -12.84
C ALA A 38 1.54 -4.64 -13.38
N ALA A 39 1.73 -3.48 -12.77
CA ALA A 39 2.76 -2.53 -13.15
C ALA A 39 4.11 -2.83 -12.46
N SER A 40 4.08 -2.95 -11.14
CA SER A 40 5.26 -3.13 -10.30
C SER A 40 5.83 -4.56 -10.37
N GLY A 41 4.98 -5.55 -10.62
CA GLY A 41 5.34 -6.96 -10.57
C GLY A 41 5.55 -7.52 -9.16
N ARG A 42 5.36 -6.71 -8.11
CA ARG A 42 5.53 -7.05 -6.69
C ARG A 42 4.36 -7.87 -6.17
N GLN A 43 4.59 -8.76 -5.21
CA GLN A 43 3.52 -9.46 -4.50
C GLN A 43 3.05 -8.63 -3.31
N PHE A 44 1.75 -8.49 -3.13
CA PHE A 44 1.15 -7.75 -2.03
C PHE A 44 -0.31 -8.16 -1.77
N ASP A 45 -0.85 -7.78 -0.63
CA ASP A 45 -2.26 -7.97 -0.29
C ASP A 45 -3.04 -6.65 -0.51
N PRO A 46 -3.87 -6.54 -1.56
CA PRO A 46 -4.60 -5.31 -1.85
C PRO A 46 -5.67 -4.98 -0.80
N GLU A 47 -6.17 -5.97 -0.05
CA GLU A 47 -7.16 -5.73 1.01
C GLU A 47 -6.52 -5.09 2.25
N LYS A 48 -5.19 -5.21 2.39
CA LYS A 48 -4.41 -4.64 3.50
C LYS A 48 -3.61 -3.40 3.12
N ALA A 49 -3.94 -2.77 1.99
CA ALA A 49 -3.18 -1.65 1.43
C ALA A 49 -3.71 -0.24 1.80
N GLY A 50 -4.63 -0.14 2.77
CA GLY A 50 -5.14 1.16 3.23
C GLY A 50 -6.08 1.86 2.25
N GLY A 51 -6.74 1.12 1.37
CA GLY A 51 -7.72 1.64 0.41
C GLY A 51 -7.69 0.90 -0.93
N PRO A 52 -8.69 1.12 -1.80
CA PRO A 52 -8.74 0.50 -3.12
C PRO A 52 -7.56 0.96 -3.98
N ILE A 53 -7.22 0.15 -4.99
CA ILE A 53 -6.33 0.57 -6.07
C ILE A 53 -7.16 1.40 -7.05
N GLU A 54 -6.65 2.59 -7.39
CA GLU A 54 -7.28 3.54 -8.30
C GLU A 54 -6.46 3.65 -9.59
N ASN A 55 -7.00 4.31 -10.62
CA ASN A 55 -6.29 4.55 -11.87
C ASN A 55 -5.93 6.04 -11.94
N LEU A 56 -4.83 6.40 -11.28
CA LEU A 56 -4.38 7.78 -11.10
C LEU A 56 -3.30 8.15 -12.14
N THR A 57 -3.01 9.44 -12.22
CA THR A 57 -1.91 9.99 -13.02
C THR A 57 -1.11 10.98 -12.20
N THR A 58 0.17 11.09 -12.51
CA THR A 58 1.10 12.08 -11.96
C THR A 58 1.18 13.32 -12.85
N ASP A 59 0.61 13.27 -14.06
CA ASP A 59 0.63 14.34 -15.05
C ASP A 59 -0.09 15.60 -14.53
N GLY A 60 0.56 16.75 -14.69
CA GLY A 60 -0.01 18.05 -14.36
C GLY A 60 -0.14 18.32 -12.86
N VAL A 61 0.43 17.47 -12.00
CA VAL A 61 0.50 17.71 -10.56
C VAL A 61 1.45 18.88 -10.28
N ASN A 62 1.02 19.79 -9.43
CA ASN A 62 1.85 20.88 -8.92
C ASN A 62 2.49 20.45 -7.60
N ILE A 63 3.82 20.51 -7.54
CA ILE A 63 4.56 20.28 -6.29
C ILE A 63 4.42 21.53 -5.41
N THR A 64 3.78 21.37 -4.25
CA THR A 64 3.59 22.46 -3.27
C THR A 64 4.36 22.21 -1.98
N HIS A 65 4.59 23.26 -1.19
CA HIS A 65 5.22 23.16 0.12
C HIS A 65 4.44 22.28 1.10
N GLU A 66 3.10 22.31 1.06
CA GLU A 66 2.25 21.47 1.91
C GLU A 66 2.40 19.99 1.57
N GLY A 67 2.43 19.64 0.28
CA GLY A 67 2.67 18.25 -0.10
C GLY A 67 4.10 17.80 0.21
N ILE A 68 5.10 18.69 0.09
CA ILE A 68 6.48 18.37 0.52
C ILE A 68 6.50 18.04 2.02
N ALA A 69 5.76 18.78 2.85
CA ALA A 69 5.65 18.48 4.27
C ALA A 69 4.99 17.11 4.54
N ILE A 70 4.06 16.68 3.67
CA ILE A 70 3.49 15.32 3.72
C ILE A 70 4.56 14.29 3.39
N VAL A 71 5.32 14.49 2.31
CA VAL A 71 6.45 13.61 1.94
C VAL A 71 7.45 13.49 3.08
N GLU A 72 7.89 14.61 3.65
CA GLU A 72 8.84 14.61 4.78
C GLU A 72 8.27 13.86 6.00
N LYS A 73 6.99 14.08 6.34
CA LYS A 73 6.34 13.35 7.43
C LYS A 73 6.28 11.85 7.15
N HIS A 74 5.96 11.46 5.91
CA HIS A 74 5.93 10.06 5.51
C HIS A 74 7.30 9.40 5.64
N ILE A 75 8.33 9.98 5.02
CA ILE A 75 9.70 9.45 5.03
C ILE A 75 10.28 9.39 6.45
N SER A 76 9.94 10.35 7.32
CA SER A 76 10.49 10.43 8.69
C SER A 76 10.19 9.21 9.58
N ARG A 77 9.27 8.32 9.18
CA ARG A 77 8.96 7.09 9.92
C ARG A 77 9.96 5.97 9.70
N PHE A 78 10.74 6.03 8.61
CA PHE A 78 11.65 4.97 8.19
C PHE A 78 13.10 5.27 8.59
N ASP A 79 13.96 4.25 8.47
CA ASP A 79 15.40 4.45 8.55
C ASP A 79 15.88 5.46 7.50
N HIS A 80 16.89 6.24 7.87
CA HIS A 80 17.40 7.29 7.02
C HIS A 80 18.03 6.73 5.72
N ASP A 81 17.58 7.26 4.58
CA ASP A 81 18.10 6.96 3.26
C ASP A 81 18.55 8.27 2.56
N PRO A 82 19.84 8.42 2.22
CA PRO A 82 20.35 9.58 1.47
C PRO A 82 19.67 9.82 0.12
N ALA A 83 19.09 8.79 -0.51
CA ALA A 83 18.37 8.95 -1.76
C ALA A 83 17.11 9.82 -1.59
N ASN A 84 16.44 9.70 -0.44
CA ASN A 84 15.28 10.52 -0.11
C ASN A 84 15.65 11.99 0.09
N ASP A 85 16.82 12.29 0.66
CA ASP A 85 17.31 13.67 0.81
C ASP A 85 17.48 14.34 -0.55
N VAL A 86 18.03 13.61 -1.53
CA VAL A 86 18.20 14.12 -2.90
C VAL A 86 16.83 14.44 -3.51
N MET A 87 15.87 13.52 -3.41
CA MET A 87 14.52 13.72 -3.95
C MET A 87 13.80 14.89 -3.26
N ILE A 88 13.81 14.97 -1.93
CA ILE A 88 13.22 16.08 -1.17
C ILE A 88 13.88 17.41 -1.54
N GLY A 89 15.21 17.42 -1.73
CA GLY A 89 15.94 18.60 -2.19
C GLY A 89 15.46 19.08 -3.56
N ARG A 90 15.28 18.16 -4.51
CA ARG A 90 14.72 18.47 -5.83
C ARG A 90 13.30 19.04 -5.73
N LEU A 91 12.42 18.40 -4.95
CA LEU A 91 11.05 18.90 -4.73
C LEU A 91 11.03 20.33 -4.17
N LYS A 92 11.91 20.64 -3.22
CA LYS A 92 12.03 21.99 -2.64
C LYS A 92 12.49 23.03 -3.67
N ASN A 93 13.44 22.69 -4.53
CA ASN A 93 13.91 23.58 -5.59
C ASN A 93 12.81 23.81 -6.64
N ILE A 94 12.04 22.77 -6.98
CA ILE A 94 10.89 22.87 -7.88
C ILE A 94 9.81 23.79 -7.30
N ALA A 95 9.44 23.61 -6.03
CA ALA A 95 8.42 24.43 -5.38
C ALA A 95 8.80 25.92 -5.30
N LYS A 96 10.10 26.24 -5.25
CA LYS A 96 10.61 27.62 -5.33
C LYS A 96 10.70 28.18 -6.75
N GLY A 97 10.49 27.35 -7.78
CA GLY A 97 10.69 27.71 -9.18
C GLY A 97 12.17 27.81 -9.60
N GLU A 98 13.09 27.23 -8.82
CA GLU A 98 14.53 27.23 -9.10
C GLU A 98 14.88 26.22 -10.21
N MET A 99 14.04 25.21 -10.43
CA MET A 99 14.15 24.25 -11.54
C MET A 99 12.77 23.73 -11.98
N PRO A 100 12.60 23.33 -13.25
CA PRO A 100 11.38 22.64 -13.69
C PRO A 100 11.30 21.22 -13.12
N PRO A 101 10.10 20.67 -12.90
CA PRO A 101 9.94 19.27 -12.52
C PRO A 101 10.28 18.33 -13.68
N GLU A 102 10.91 17.20 -13.37
CA GLU A 102 10.99 16.05 -14.25
C GLU A 102 9.93 15.01 -13.87
N GLN A 103 9.68 14.04 -14.75
CA GLN A 103 8.68 12.99 -14.51
C GLN A 103 8.95 12.22 -13.21
N VAL A 104 10.22 11.95 -12.91
CA VAL A 104 10.62 11.24 -11.68
C VAL A 104 10.31 12.04 -10.42
N ASP A 105 10.37 13.37 -10.46
CA ASP A 105 10.00 14.22 -9.32
C ASP A 105 8.50 14.15 -9.05
N LEU A 106 7.69 14.17 -10.12
CA LEU A 106 6.24 14.02 -10.02
C LEU A 106 5.85 12.63 -9.52
N ASN A 107 6.51 11.59 -10.03
CA ASN A 107 6.31 10.21 -9.60
C ASN A 107 6.59 10.06 -8.11
N TYR A 108 7.76 10.48 -7.65
CA TYR A 108 8.14 10.43 -6.24
C TYR A 108 7.16 11.21 -5.38
N TYR A 109 6.92 12.49 -5.70
CA TYR A 109 6.03 13.34 -4.91
C TYR A 109 4.63 12.77 -4.73
N THR A 110 4.01 12.32 -5.82
CA THR A 110 2.65 11.77 -5.81
C THR A 110 2.58 10.41 -5.13
N HIS A 111 3.59 9.55 -5.35
CA HIS A 111 3.72 8.26 -4.69
C HIS A 111 3.81 8.45 -3.17
N GLU A 112 4.77 9.21 -2.67
CA GLU A 112 4.97 9.38 -1.23
C GLU A 112 3.73 10.02 -0.55
N CYS A 113 3.07 10.98 -1.20
CA CYS A 113 1.83 11.57 -0.69
C CYS A 113 0.67 10.56 -0.62
N ARG A 114 0.50 9.73 -1.65
CA ARG A 114 -0.57 8.73 -1.73
C ARG A 114 -0.32 7.57 -0.77
N GLU A 115 0.93 7.14 -0.63
CA GLU A 115 1.30 6.10 0.32
C GLU A 115 1.07 6.57 1.75
N TYR A 116 1.43 7.81 2.08
CA TYR A 116 1.11 8.41 3.38
C TYR A 116 -0.40 8.37 3.68
N GLN A 117 -1.26 8.68 2.70
CA GLN A 117 -2.71 8.61 2.87
C GLN A 117 -3.17 7.17 3.18
N ARG A 118 -2.56 6.16 2.55
CA ARG A 118 -2.85 4.75 2.83
C ARG A 118 -2.44 4.38 4.26
N TYR A 119 -1.27 4.84 4.72
CA TYR A 119 -0.86 4.69 6.12
C TYR A 119 -1.85 5.34 7.09
N CYS A 120 -2.34 6.54 6.79
CA CYS A 120 -3.38 7.20 7.59
C CYS A 120 -4.65 6.35 7.68
N ASN A 121 -5.10 5.77 6.55
CA ASN A 121 -6.28 4.92 6.50
C ASN A 121 -6.11 3.62 7.31
N LEU A 122 -4.87 3.13 7.46
CA LEU A 122 -4.52 1.98 8.28
C LEU A 122 -4.35 2.33 9.77
N GLY A 123 -4.50 3.60 10.15
CA GLY A 123 -4.35 4.07 11.53
C GLY A 123 -2.90 4.43 11.92
N TRP A 124 -1.99 4.52 10.95
CA TRP A 124 -0.56 4.79 11.16
C TRP A 124 -0.16 6.17 10.63
N GLU A 125 -0.77 7.22 11.20
CA GLU A 125 -0.42 8.60 10.85
C GLU A 125 1.04 8.93 11.20
N ALA A 126 1.58 8.30 12.25
CA ALA A 126 2.98 8.40 12.68
C ALA A 126 3.51 7.02 13.08
N GLY A 127 4.82 6.83 12.91
CA GLY A 127 5.49 5.56 13.16
C GLY A 127 5.06 4.44 12.22
N GLU A 128 5.43 3.22 12.58
CA GLU A 128 5.04 1.98 11.91
C GLU A 128 5.02 0.80 12.89
N PRO A 129 4.33 -0.30 12.57
CA PRO A 129 4.39 -1.51 13.38
C PRO A 129 5.82 -2.06 13.46
N ASP A 130 6.19 -2.60 14.62
CA ASP A 130 7.52 -3.19 14.80
C ASP A 130 7.72 -4.48 13.98
N GLY A 131 8.95 -4.65 13.50
CA GLY A 131 9.42 -5.89 12.89
C GLY A 131 8.70 -6.26 11.60
N VAL A 132 8.37 -7.55 11.45
CA VAL A 132 7.82 -8.13 10.21
C VAL A 132 6.46 -7.52 9.85
N ALA A 133 5.68 -7.07 10.83
CA ALA A 133 4.39 -6.42 10.58
C ALA A 133 4.56 -5.07 9.86
N GLY A 134 5.58 -4.29 10.22
CA GLY A 134 5.92 -3.03 9.54
C GLY A 134 6.27 -3.27 8.08
N TYR A 135 7.12 -4.26 7.82
CA TYR A 135 7.47 -4.67 6.46
C TYR A 135 6.25 -5.03 5.60
N TYR A 136 5.34 -5.88 6.12
CA TYR A 136 4.15 -6.26 5.34
C TYR A 136 3.22 -5.08 5.09
N MET A 137 3.04 -4.21 6.07
CA MET A 137 2.22 -3.03 5.93
C MET A 137 2.81 -2.08 4.88
N TRP A 138 4.10 -1.77 4.98
CA TRP A 138 4.84 -1.01 3.97
C TRP A 138 4.69 -1.63 2.60
N ASN A 139 5.00 -2.92 2.45
CA ASN A 139 4.95 -3.57 1.15
C ASN A 139 3.56 -3.49 0.51
N ASN A 140 2.49 -3.64 1.30
CA ASN A 140 1.13 -3.54 0.79
C ASN A 140 0.75 -2.10 0.38
N ALA A 141 1.04 -1.11 1.22
CA ALA A 141 0.76 0.29 0.94
C ALA A 141 1.60 0.83 -0.23
N HIS A 142 2.91 0.55 -0.22
CA HIS A 142 3.87 0.90 -1.27
C HIS A 142 3.45 0.29 -2.61
N THR A 143 3.23 -1.02 -2.64
CA THR A 143 2.88 -1.71 -3.88
C THR A 143 1.54 -1.21 -4.44
N ALA A 144 0.52 -1.04 -3.60
CA ALA A 144 -0.76 -0.49 -4.08
C ALA A 144 -0.63 0.93 -4.64
N THR A 145 0.28 1.74 -4.09
CA THR A 145 0.55 3.09 -4.61
C THR A 145 1.29 3.06 -5.94
N LEU A 146 2.25 2.14 -6.12
CA LEU A 146 2.85 1.89 -7.43
C LEU A 146 1.77 1.51 -8.45
N GLU A 147 0.82 0.65 -8.07
CA GLU A 147 -0.29 0.27 -8.96
C GLU A 147 -1.24 1.44 -9.25
N ASP A 148 -1.49 2.33 -8.29
CA ASP A 148 -2.33 3.53 -8.49
C ASP A 148 -1.85 4.35 -9.69
N PHE A 149 -0.52 4.51 -9.82
CA PHE A 149 0.13 5.34 -10.83
C PHE A 149 0.79 4.54 -11.97
N LYS A 150 0.67 3.21 -11.95
CA LYS A 150 1.32 2.27 -12.90
C LYS A 150 2.85 2.40 -12.95
N LEU A 151 3.45 2.60 -11.79
CA LEU A 151 4.89 2.79 -11.61
C LEU A 151 5.60 1.49 -11.23
N LYS A 152 6.92 1.50 -11.36
CA LYS A 152 7.86 0.52 -10.80
C LYS A 152 8.78 1.24 -9.80
N ASP A 153 9.45 0.47 -8.94
CA ASP A 153 10.41 1.03 -7.98
C ASP A 153 11.50 1.89 -8.64
N GLY A 154 11.96 1.48 -9.83
CA GLY A 154 12.96 2.23 -10.61
C GLY A 154 12.49 3.57 -11.16
N ASP A 155 11.19 3.89 -11.05
CA ASP A 155 10.60 5.14 -11.54
C ASP A 155 10.52 6.22 -10.45
N LEU A 156 10.92 5.91 -9.21
CA LEU A 156 10.79 6.79 -8.04
C LEU A 156 12.02 7.65 -7.76
N PHE A 157 13.23 7.21 -8.13
CA PHE A 157 14.46 7.92 -7.77
C PHE A 157 15.16 8.49 -8.99
N HIS A 158 15.46 9.79 -8.94
CA HIS A 158 16.29 10.44 -9.95
C HIS A 158 17.69 9.81 -9.95
N PRO A 159 18.38 9.67 -11.10
CA PRO A 159 19.72 9.08 -11.16
C PRO A 159 20.76 9.73 -10.25
N ASP A 160 20.58 10.99 -9.87
CA ASP A 160 21.44 11.68 -8.89
C ASP A 160 21.31 11.14 -7.46
N ALA A 161 20.19 10.51 -7.12
CA ALA A 161 19.94 9.92 -5.82
C ALA A 161 20.59 8.53 -5.67
N LEU A 162 21.01 7.91 -6.78
CA LEU A 162 21.55 6.54 -6.82
C LEU A 162 23.09 6.50 -6.91
N LYS A 163 23.75 7.64 -6.68
CA LYS A 163 25.19 7.81 -6.83
C LYS A 163 25.98 7.57 -5.55
#